data_AF-S3XED4-F1
#
_entry.id   AF-S3XED4-F1
#
_cell.length_a   1.000
_cell.length_b   1.000
_cell.length_c   1.000
_cell.angle_alpha   90.00
_cell.angle_beta   90.00
_cell.angle_gamma   90.00
#
_symmetry.space_group_name_H-M   'P 1'
#
loop_
_entity.id
_entity.type
_entity.pdbx_description
1 polymer ?
#
loop_
_entity_poly.entity_id
_entity_poly.type
_entity_poly.pdbx_seq_one_letter_code
_entity_poly.pdbx_strand_id
1 'polypeptide(L)'
;MNIGLYCNWGIIEYNNDFYIKSIHKNYIEAFKEHSDKLYILSKVKKTNLIKEYVKIDISNVYIIGIPWFNGYIQSIKYFFNILFSIYNLYK
;
A
#
# COMPACT_ATOMS: atom_id res chain seq x y z
N MET A 1 17.45 -3.05 7.22
CA MET A 1 16.86 -3.93 6.19
C MET A 1 15.66 -3.28 5.52
N ASN A 2 15.50 -3.43 4.21
CA ASN A 2 14.32 -2.95 3.48
C ASN A 2 13.30 -4.09 3.31
N ILE A 3 12.04 -3.86 3.65
CA ILE A 3 10.96 -4.85 3.50
C ILE A 3 9.91 -4.34 2.51
N GLY A 4 9.48 -5.20 1.58
CA GLY A 4 8.34 -4.96 0.71
C GLY A 4 7.18 -5.90 1.08
N LEU A 5 6.01 -5.36 1.34
CA LEU A 5 4.79 -6.11 1.64
C LEU A 5 3.75 -5.90 0.54
N TYR A 6 3.23 -7.00 0.01
CA TYR A 6 2.01 -6.97 -0.80
C TYR A 6 0.80 -7.15 0.10
N CYS A 7 -0.13 -6.20 0.05
CA CYS A 7 -1.27 -6.11 0.95
C CYS A 7 -2.54 -5.81 0.15
N ASN A 8 -3.51 -6.72 0.13
CA ASN A 8 -4.82 -6.47 -0.49
C ASN A 8 -5.79 -5.73 0.47
N TRP A 9 -5.27 -4.82 1.30
CA TRP A 9 -6.00 -4.21 2.41
C TRP A 9 -6.92 -3.06 1.99
N GLY A 10 -6.64 -2.41 0.86
CA GLY A 10 -7.40 -1.25 0.42
C GLY A 10 -7.05 0.00 1.22
N ILE A 11 -6.15 0.80 0.66
CA ILE A 11 -5.73 2.08 1.22
C ILE A 11 -6.59 3.18 0.61
N ILE A 12 -7.00 4.13 1.45
CA ILE A 12 -7.68 5.35 1.01
C ILE A 12 -6.64 6.46 0.89
N GLU A 13 -6.66 7.16 -0.25
CA GLU A 13 -5.92 8.41 -0.41
C GLU A 13 -6.91 9.58 -0.30
N TYR A 14 -6.66 10.48 0.64
CA TYR A 14 -7.48 11.66 0.91
C TYR A 14 -6.57 12.83 1.28
N ASN A 15 -6.72 13.99 0.62
CA ASN A 15 -5.90 15.18 0.83
C ASN A 15 -4.37 14.90 0.81
N ASN A 16 -3.90 14.09 -0.15
CA ASN A 16 -2.50 13.64 -0.29
C ASN A 16 -1.96 12.80 0.88
N ASP A 17 -2.81 12.38 1.81
CA ASP A 17 -2.49 11.46 2.90
C ASP A 17 -3.07 10.08 2.63
N PHE A 18 -2.40 9.06 3.17
CA PHE A 18 -2.85 7.67 3.08
C PHE A 18 -3.49 7.21 4.40
N TYR A 19 -4.58 6.46 4.26
CA TYR A 19 -5.38 5.96 5.38
C TYR A 19 -5.68 4.47 5.21
N ILE A 20 -5.74 3.75 6.31
CA ILE A 20 -6.00 2.31 6.35
C ILE A 20 -6.85 1.95 7.57
N LYS A 21 -7.52 0.79 7.56
CA LYS A 21 -8.20 0.29 8.76
C LYS A 21 -7.21 0.14 9.93
N SER A 22 -7.65 0.48 11.14
CA SER A 22 -6.84 0.41 12.36
C SER A 22 -6.10 -0.92 12.55
N ILE A 23 -6.78 -2.05 12.32
CA ILE A 23 -6.18 -3.38 12.44
C ILE A 23 -4.94 -3.57 11.53
N HIS A 24 -4.95 -2.98 10.34
CA HIS A 24 -3.84 -3.11 9.41
C HIS A 24 -2.67 -2.19 9.77
N LYS A 25 -2.94 -1.05 10.40
CA LYS A 25 -1.89 -0.16 10.93
C LYS A 25 -1.00 -0.90 11.93
N ASN A 26 -1.59 -1.69 12.82
CA ASN A 26 -0.83 -2.48 13.80
C ASN A 26 0.15 -3.47 13.14
N TYR A 27 -0.24 -4.08 12.00
CA TYR A 27 0.68 -4.94 11.25
C TYR A 27 1.84 -4.14 10.64
N ILE A 28 1.56 -2.95 10.09
CA ILE A 28 2.58 -2.07 9.52
C ILE A 28 3.60 -1.69 10.60
N GLU A 29 3.15 -1.35 11.81
CA GLU A 29 4.02 -1.02 12.94
C GLU A 29 4.92 -2.20 13.32
N ALA A 30 4.37 -3.41 13.46
CA ALA A 30 5.16 -4.60 13.78
C ALA A 30 6.24 -4.91 12.73
N PHE A 31 5.95 -4.76 11.43
CA PHE A 31 6.97 -4.90 10.38
C PHE A 31 7.97 -3.75 10.36
N LYS A 32 7.55 -2.55 10.75
CA LYS A 32 8.41 -1.37 10.81
C LYS A 32 9.46 -1.49 11.91
N GLU A 33 9.14 -2.10 13.05
CA GLU A 33 10.11 -2.39 14.12
C GLU A 33 11.30 -3.23 13.65
N HIS A 34 11.12 -4.01 12.59
CA HIS A 34 12.12 -4.93 12.04
C HIS A 34 12.71 -4.45 10.70
N SER A 35 12.45 -3.20 10.29
CA SER A 35 12.90 -2.67 9.01
C SER A 35 13.32 -1.20 9.09
N ASP A 36 14.26 -0.80 8.22
CA ASP A 36 14.66 0.60 8.06
C ASP A 36 13.67 1.32 7.16
N LYS A 37 13.30 0.68 6.05
CA LYS A 37 12.28 1.14 5.10
C LYS A 37 11.26 0.04 4.87
N LEU A 38 9.99 0.41 4.90
CA LEU A 38 8.88 -0.48 4.64
C LEU A 38 8.10 0.02 3.43
N TYR A 39 7.98 -0.82 2.40
CA TYR A 39 7.23 -0.52 1.19
C TYR A 39 5.95 -1.34 1.19
N ILE A 40 4.81 -0.68 1.03
CA ILE A 40 3.49 -1.33 1.02
C ILE A 40 2.92 -1.23 -0.39
N LEU A 41 2.84 -2.37 -1.08
CA LEU A 41 2.09 -2.51 -2.32
C LEU A 41 0.63 -2.83 -1.99
N SER A 42 -0.27 -1.89 -2.22
CA SER A 42 -1.69 -2.08 -1.94
C SER A 42 -2.56 -1.33 -2.93
N LYS A 43 -3.79 -1.82 -3.11
CA LYS A 43 -4.79 -1.10 -3.89
C LYS A 43 -5.10 0.23 -3.21
N VAL A 44 -4.97 1.33 -3.95
CA VAL A 44 -5.23 2.68 -3.44
C VAL A 44 -6.49 3.22 -4.14
N LYS A 45 -7.40 3.79 -3.36
CA LYS A 45 -8.60 4.46 -3.88
C LYS A 45 -8.64 5.89 -3.37
N LYS A 46 -8.78 6.84 -4.30
CA LYS A 46 -9.09 8.23 -3.99
C LYS A 46 -10.56 8.36 -3.64
N THR A 47 -10.86 8.66 -2.39
CA THR A 47 -12.24 8.79 -1.90
C THR A 47 -12.30 9.59 -0.61
N ASN A 48 -13.50 9.91 -0.14
CA ASN A 48 -13.70 10.60 1.13
C ASN A 48 -13.29 9.70 2.29
N LEU A 49 -12.80 10.32 3.37
CA LEU A 49 -12.39 9.60 4.57
C LEU A 49 -13.60 8.90 5.23
N ILE A 50 -13.43 7.61 5.51
CA ILE A 50 -14.41 6.80 6.24
C ILE A 50 -13.97 6.74 7.71
N LYS A 51 -14.90 6.88 8.66
CA LYS A 51 -14.61 6.98 10.11
C LYS A 51 -13.72 5.87 10.69
N GLU A 52 -13.69 4.69 10.07
CA GLU A 52 -12.94 3.52 10.54
C GLU A 52 -11.45 3.51 10.10
N TYR A 53 -11.06 4.48 9.26
CA TYR A 53 -9.72 4.53 8.69
C TYR A 53 -8.85 5.52 9.48
N VAL A 54 -7.64 5.08 9.80
CA VAL A 54 -6.61 5.86 10.49
C VAL A 54 -5.50 6.23 9.50
N LYS A 55 -4.87 7.37 9.73
CA LYS A 55 -3.76 7.83 8.90
C LYS A 55 -2.56 6.89 9.04
N ILE A 56 -1.87 6.63 7.93
CA ILE A 56 -0.56 5.96 7.91
C ILE A 56 0.50 7.04 8.10
N ASP A 57 0.79 7.36 9.35
CA ASP A 57 1.72 8.40 9.80
C ASP A 57 3.00 7.79 10.40
N ILE A 58 3.50 6.72 9.77
CA ILE A 58 4.66 5.96 10.23
C ILE A 58 5.87 6.37 9.39
N SER A 59 6.96 6.77 10.06
CA SER A 59 8.17 7.21 9.37
C SER A 59 8.78 6.09 8.51
N ASN A 60 9.37 6.45 7.38
CA ASN A 60 10.01 5.50 6.45
C ASN A 60 9.09 4.37 5.96
N VAL A 61 7.78 4.62 5.92
CA VAL A 61 6.78 3.78 5.24
C VAL A 61 6.40 4.44 3.92
N TYR A 62 6.48 3.68 2.84
CA TYR A 62 6.21 4.13 1.48
C TYR A 62 5.06 3.33 0.88
N ILE A 63 4.04 4.02 0.38
CA ILE A 63 2.91 3.38 -0.29
C ILE A 63 3.17 3.33 -1.79
N ILE A 64 3.15 2.12 -2.35
CA ILE A 64 3.19 1.87 -3.78
C ILE A 64 1.78 1.47 -4.19
N GLY A 65 1.03 2.44 -4.73
CA GLY A 65 -0.33 2.22 -5.18
C GLY A 65 -0.39 1.28 -6.37
N ILE A 66 -1.18 0.21 -6.27
CA ILE A 66 -1.55 -0.64 -7.41
C ILE A 66 -2.99 -0.37 -7.83
N PRO A 67 -3.35 -0.67 -9.10
CA PRO A 67 -4.72 -0.52 -9.59
C PRO A 67 -5.72 -1.28 -8.72
N TRP A 68 -6.90 -0.70 -8.51
CA TRP A 68 -7.97 -1.37 -7.79
C TRP A 68 -8.58 -2.46 -8.68
N PHE A 69 -8.36 -3.72 -8.32
CA PHE A 69 -9.04 -4.86 -8.93
C PHE A 69 -9.68 -5.72 -7.84
N ASN A 70 -10.87 -6.24 -8.12
CA ASN A 70 -11.65 -7.02 -7.15
C ASN A 70 -11.40 -8.54 -7.27
N GLY A 71 -10.52 -8.98 -8.18
CA GLY A 71 -10.16 -10.39 -8.34
C GLY A 71 -9.00 -10.63 -9.31
N TYR A 72 -8.48 -11.87 -9.29
CA TYR A 72 -7.31 -12.29 -10.09
C TYR A 72 -7.50 -12.12 -11.60
N ILE A 73 -8.72 -12.29 -12.12
CA ILE A 73 -8.99 -12.13 -13.56
C ILE A 73 -8.85 -10.65 -13.97
N GLN A 74 -9.25 -9.72 -13.11
CA GLN A 74 -9.13 -8.28 -13.37
C GLN A 74 -7.68 -7.80 -13.25
N SER A 75 -6.86 -8.46 -12.41
CA SER A 75 -5.45 -8.08 -12.23
C SER A 75 -4.58 -8.41 -13.43
N ILE A 76 -4.93 -9.44 -14.22
CA ILE A 76 -4.21 -9.83 -15.44
C ILE A 76 -4.04 -8.64 -16.40
N LYS A 77 -5.06 -7.77 -16.50
CA LYS A 77 -5.01 -6.57 -17.37
C LYS A 77 -3.92 -5.56 -16.97
N TYR A 78 -3.44 -5.63 -15.73
CA TYR A 78 -2.42 -4.74 -15.19
C TYR A 78 -1.07 -5.42 -15.00
N PHE A 79 -0.92 -6.69 -15.41
CA PHE A 79 0.29 -7.48 -15.19
C PHE A 79 1.56 -6.78 -15.68
N PHE A 80 1.56 -6.31 -16.93
CA PHE A 80 2.71 -5.60 -17.51
C PHE A 80 3.01 -4.27 -16.82
N ASN A 81 1.98 -3.53 -16.39
CA ASN A 81 2.16 -2.27 -15.66
C ASN A 81 2.82 -2.54 -14.30
N ILE A 82 2.36 -3.56 -13.58
CA ILE A 82 2.96 -3.96 -12.29
C ILE A 82 4.41 -4.38 -12.50
N LEU A 83 4.69 -5.22 -13.51
CA LEU A 83 6.05 -5.68 -13.81
C LEU A 83 6.99 -4.50 -14.13
N PHE A 84 6.56 -3.55 -14.95
CA PHE A 84 7.35 -2.39 -15.33
C PHE A 84 7.61 -1.45 -14.13
N SER A 85 6.60 -1.23 -13.28
CA SER A 85 6.75 -0.45 -12.05
C SER A 85 7.74 -1.10 -11.08
N ILE A 86 7.71 -2.42 -10.93
CA ILE A 86 8.67 -3.16 -10.09
C ILE A 86 10.09 -3.01 -10.65
N TYR A 87 10.28 -3.21 -11.95
CA TYR A 87 11.60 -3.05 -12.59
C TYR A 87 12.21 -1.66 -12.32
N ASN A 88 11.41 -0.60 -12.41
CA ASN A 88 11.86 0.77 -12.15
C ASN A 88 12.21 1.04 -10.68
N LEU A 89 11.72 0.25 -9.72
CA LEU A 89 12.09 0.40 -8.30
C LEU A 89 13.48 -0.14 -7.97
N TYR A 90 14.01 -1.03 -8.81
CA TYR A 90 15.32 -1.68 -8.61
C TYR A 90 16.45 -1.07 -9.45
N LYS A 91 16.14 -0.05 -10.25
CA LYS A 91 17.11 0.70 -11.06
C LYS A 91 17.46 2.00 -10.37
#